data_AF-A0A9X6PRE4-F1
#
_entry.id   AF-A0A9X6PRE4-F1
#
_cell.length_a   1.000
_cell.length_b   1.000
_cell.length_c   1.000
_cell.angle_alpha   90.00
_cell.angle_beta   90.00
_cell.angle_gamma   90.00
#
_symmetry.space_group_name_H-M   'P 1'
#
loop_
_entity.id
_entity.type
_entity.pdbx_description
1 polymer ?
#
loop_
_entity_poly.entity_id
_entity_poly.type
_entity_poly.pdbx_seq_one_letter_code
_entity_poly.pdbx_strand_id
1 'polypeptide(L)'
;MRINPQDYSYAFRFSRYDCFKVRTGTCSLHLTNAQYQKTKEREKNQDFNDGSVDYCRLFASHMIKENWFERNTLINADHYKCGHIALASGQHRTCIAKTLKRDSLTLNIFKYNDCICNVCSFKKSESQKTPLQKLIDTYKKRKRKKFATHNFIDDEGIYYY
;
A
#
# COMPACT_ATOMS: atom_id res chain seq x y z
N MET A 1 -21.33 -3.06 0.85
CA MET A 1 -21.25 -1.75 1.55
C MET A 1 -20.46 -0.78 0.67
N ARG A 2 -20.83 0.50 0.61
CA ARG A 2 -20.11 1.51 -0.19
C ARG A 2 -19.45 2.50 0.76
N ILE A 3 -18.18 2.83 0.52
CA ILE A 3 -17.44 3.85 1.27
C ILE A 3 -16.87 4.87 0.29
N ASN A 4 -16.55 6.07 0.77
CA ASN A 4 -15.68 7.00 0.05
C ASN A 4 -14.22 6.73 0.46
N PRO A 5 -13.33 6.33 -0.46
CA PRO A 5 -11.92 6.09 -0.18
C PRO A 5 -11.13 7.30 0.33
N GLN A 6 -11.64 8.52 0.17
CA GLN A 6 -10.95 9.72 0.63
C GLN A 6 -11.13 9.97 2.13
N ASP A 7 -12.19 9.42 2.73
CA ASP A 7 -12.59 9.74 4.10
C ASP A 7 -11.78 8.99 5.17
N TYR A 8 -10.89 8.09 4.74
CA TYR A 8 -10.17 7.18 5.63
C TYR A 8 -8.67 7.17 5.39
N SER A 9 -7.94 6.93 6.47
CA SER A 9 -6.52 6.60 6.47
C SER A 9 -6.34 5.08 6.46
N TYR A 10 -5.45 4.57 5.62
CA TYR A 10 -5.31 3.13 5.37
C TYR A 10 -3.99 2.59 5.88
N ALA A 11 -4.08 1.50 6.63
CA ALA A 11 -2.96 0.72 7.11
C ALA A 11 -2.52 -0.30 6.04
N PHE A 12 -1.68 0.15 5.11
CA PHE A 12 -1.16 -0.69 4.05
C PHE A 12 0.03 -1.55 4.51
N ARG A 13 0.12 -2.74 3.92
CA ARG A 13 1.16 -3.73 4.12
C ARG A 13 1.71 -4.11 2.75
N PHE A 14 2.54 -3.23 2.19
CA PHE A 14 3.19 -3.47 0.90
C PHE A 14 4.69 -3.68 1.09
N SER A 15 5.30 -4.56 0.30
CA SER A 15 6.75 -4.63 0.17
C SER A 15 7.23 -3.95 -1.11
N ARG A 16 8.55 -3.89 -1.28
CA ARG A 16 9.19 -3.47 -2.53
C ARG A 16 8.86 -4.39 -3.73
N TYR A 17 8.36 -5.60 -3.49
CA TYR A 17 7.96 -6.55 -4.51
C TYR A 17 6.48 -6.45 -4.84
N ASP A 18 5.70 -5.78 -3.99
CA ASP A 18 4.26 -5.67 -4.18
C ASP A 18 3.84 -4.26 -4.58
N CYS A 19 4.70 -3.24 -4.42
CA CYS A 19 4.32 -1.87 -4.73
C CYS A 19 5.48 -1.07 -5.35
N PHE A 20 5.24 -0.56 -6.57
CA PHE A 20 6.17 0.31 -7.28
C PHE A 20 6.55 1.56 -6.48
N LYS A 21 5.57 2.19 -5.80
CA LYS A 21 5.79 3.37 -4.95
C LYS A 21 6.74 3.05 -3.80
N VAL A 22 6.53 1.92 -3.11
CA VAL A 22 7.43 1.48 -2.02
C VAL A 22 8.84 1.23 -2.56
N ARG A 23 8.96 0.60 -3.74
CA ARG A 23 10.24 0.27 -4.35
C ARG A 23 11.04 1.49 -4.81
N THR A 24 10.37 2.50 -5.35
CA THR A 24 11.03 3.58 -6.13
C THR A 24 10.83 4.99 -5.59
N GLY A 25 9.88 5.19 -4.67
CA GLY A 25 9.51 6.48 -4.09
C GLY A 25 8.42 7.22 -4.83
N THR A 26 8.13 6.81 -6.06
CA THR A 26 7.11 7.48 -6.89
C THR A 26 6.01 6.50 -7.27
N CYS A 27 4.75 6.92 -7.23
CA CYS A 27 3.64 6.08 -7.68
C CYS A 27 3.65 5.96 -9.21
N SER A 28 3.48 4.74 -9.76
CA SER A 28 3.47 4.53 -11.21
C SER A 28 2.30 5.22 -11.91
N LEU A 29 1.20 5.48 -11.19
CA LEU A 29 0.05 6.27 -11.67
C LEU A 29 0.37 7.75 -11.83
N HIS A 30 1.40 8.27 -11.15
CA HIS A 30 1.83 9.67 -11.25
C HIS A 30 2.92 9.90 -12.30
N LEU A 31 3.43 8.82 -12.93
CA LEU A 31 4.44 8.95 -13.97
C LEU A 31 3.84 9.51 -15.25
N THR A 32 4.57 10.44 -15.87
CA THR A 32 4.35 10.83 -17.26
C THR A 32 4.57 9.64 -18.19
N ASN A 33 4.00 9.69 -19.40
CA ASN A 33 4.19 8.62 -20.39
C ASN A 33 5.67 8.39 -20.73
N ALA A 34 6.48 9.46 -20.83
CA ALA A 34 7.91 9.33 -21.09
C ALA A 34 8.66 8.63 -19.93
N GLN A 35 8.38 9.01 -18.68
CA GLN A 35 8.96 8.35 -17.50
C GLN A 35 8.54 6.88 -17.40
N TYR A 36 7.27 6.60 -17.70
CA TYR A 36 6.72 5.25 -17.73
C TYR A 36 7.45 4.38 -18.75
N GLN A 37 7.56 4.82 -20.02
CA GLN A 37 8.23 4.03 -21.07
C GLN A 37 9.71 3.81 -20.76
N LYS A 38 10.42 4.84 -20.27
CA LYS A 38 11.82 4.70 -19.84
C LYS A 38 11.99 3.68 -18.72
N THR A 39 11.09 3.69 -17.74
CA THR A 39 11.10 2.74 -16.62
C THR A 39 10.78 1.33 -17.11
N LYS A 40 9.78 1.20 -17.98
CA LYS A 40 9.37 -0.08 -18.57
C LYS A 40 10.51 -0.75 -19.34
N GLU A 41 11.24 0.00 -20.17
CA GLU A 41 12.41 -0.54 -20.88
C GLU A 41 13.54 -0.90 -19.91
N ARG A 42 13.78 -0.11 -18.85
CA ARG A 42 14.77 -0.44 -17.82
C ARG A 42 14.42 -1.74 -17.06
N GLU A 43 13.14 -1.99 -16.85
CA GLU A 43 12.62 -3.17 -16.14
C GLU A 43 12.44 -4.38 -17.08
N LYS A 44 12.76 -4.25 -18.37
CA LYS A 44 12.72 -5.34 -19.33
C LYS A 44 13.63 -6.48 -18.83
N ASN A 45 13.04 -7.67 -18.70
CA ASN A 45 13.66 -8.87 -18.13
C ASN A 45 13.90 -8.86 -16.60
N GLN A 46 13.26 -7.95 -15.86
CA GLN A 46 13.27 -7.96 -14.40
C GLN A 46 11.91 -8.40 -13.86
N ASP A 47 11.91 -9.35 -12.93
CA ASP A 47 10.69 -9.78 -12.24
C ASP A 47 10.48 -8.97 -10.97
N PHE A 48 9.50 -8.08 -11.02
CA PHE A 48 9.06 -7.28 -9.89
C PHE A 48 7.64 -7.60 -9.44
N ASN A 49 6.98 -8.62 -10.00
CA ASN A 49 5.57 -8.94 -9.73
C ASN A 49 4.68 -7.67 -9.70
N ASP A 50 3.91 -7.51 -8.63
CA ASP A 50 3.00 -6.39 -8.38
C ASP A 50 3.74 -5.05 -8.13
N GLY A 51 5.03 -5.12 -7.83
CA GLY A 51 5.95 -3.99 -7.71
C GLY A 51 6.47 -3.44 -9.04
N SER A 52 6.08 -3.99 -10.19
CA SER A 52 6.46 -3.50 -11.52
C SER A 52 5.82 -2.14 -11.86
N VAL A 53 6.43 -1.39 -12.79
CA VAL A 53 5.86 -0.11 -13.25
C VAL A 53 4.50 -0.28 -13.93
N ASP A 54 4.26 -1.44 -14.56
CA ASP A 54 3.05 -1.76 -15.31
C ASP A 54 1.86 -2.05 -14.39
N TYR A 55 2.07 -2.73 -13.27
CA TYR A 55 1.01 -3.36 -12.49
C TYR A 55 -0.15 -2.42 -12.16
N CYS A 56 0.08 -1.35 -11.37
CA CYS A 56 -1.00 -0.45 -11.00
C CYS A 56 -1.59 0.33 -12.19
N ARG A 57 -0.81 0.57 -13.26
CA ARG A 57 -1.32 1.28 -14.45
C ARG A 57 -2.28 0.41 -15.25
N LEU A 58 -1.89 -0.83 -15.54
CA LEU A 58 -2.76 -1.79 -16.22
C LEU A 58 -3.98 -2.11 -15.35
N PHE A 59 -3.78 -2.28 -14.05
CA PHE A 59 -4.86 -2.60 -13.14
C PHE A 59 -5.86 -1.44 -13.01
N ALA A 60 -5.39 -0.20 -12.90
CA ALA A 60 -6.25 0.99 -12.89
C ALA A 60 -7.06 1.11 -14.19
N SER A 61 -6.43 0.93 -15.35
CA SER A 61 -7.12 0.94 -16.65
C SER A 61 -8.22 -0.13 -16.72
N HIS A 62 -7.94 -1.34 -16.23
CA HIS A 62 -8.92 -2.42 -16.17
C HIS A 62 -10.08 -2.09 -15.22
N MET A 63 -9.79 -1.59 -14.01
CA MET A 63 -10.81 -1.20 -13.03
C MET A 63 -11.75 -0.11 -13.57
N ILE A 64 -11.21 0.85 -14.34
CA ILE A 64 -12.00 1.91 -14.98
C ILE A 64 -12.88 1.30 -16.07
N LYS A 65 -12.29 0.50 -16.98
CA LYS A 65 -12.99 -0.10 -18.11
C LYS A 65 -14.17 -0.96 -17.66
N GLU A 66 -13.98 -1.75 -16.61
CA GLU A 66 -14.97 -2.71 -16.11
C GLU A 66 -15.92 -2.10 -15.04
N ASN A 67 -15.82 -0.80 -14.80
CA ASN A 67 -16.60 -0.05 -13.80
C ASN A 67 -16.56 -0.70 -12.39
N TRP A 68 -15.36 -1.10 -11.96
CA TRP A 68 -15.19 -1.82 -10.69
C TRP A 68 -15.51 -0.96 -9.47
N PHE A 69 -15.35 0.35 -9.53
CA PHE A 69 -15.62 1.23 -8.38
C PHE A 69 -17.09 1.19 -7.93
N GLU A 70 -18.00 0.96 -8.88
CA GLU A 70 -19.45 0.86 -8.66
C GLU A 70 -19.93 -0.58 -8.39
N ARG A 71 -19.06 -1.58 -8.56
CA ARG A 71 -19.38 -3.01 -8.40
C ARG A 71 -18.65 -3.60 -7.19
N ASN A 72 -19.11 -4.74 -6.67
CA ASN A 72 -18.42 -5.40 -5.56
C ASN A 72 -16.98 -5.74 -5.99
N THR A 73 -16.01 -5.09 -5.34
CA THR A 73 -14.60 -5.20 -5.68
C THR A 73 -13.88 -6.36 -4.98
N LEU A 74 -14.61 -7.22 -4.25
CA LEU A 74 -14.03 -8.31 -3.44
C LEU A 74 -12.99 -7.82 -2.42
N ILE A 75 -13.22 -6.62 -1.88
CA ILE A 75 -12.39 -6.00 -0.84
C ILE A 75 -13.00 -6.32 0.51
N ASN A 76 -12.17 -6.89 1.38
CA ASN A 76 -12.48 -7.15 2.78
C ASN A 76 -11.65 -6.21 3.64
N ALA A 77 -12.32 -5.42 4.47
CA ALA A 77 -11.73 -4.35 5.25
C ALA A 77 -12.20 -4.38 6.71
N ASP A 78 -11.30 -4.00 7.60
CA ASP A 78 -11.55 -3.85 9.03
C ASP A 78 -11.20 -2.42 9.45
N HIS A 79 -12.17 -1.71 10.04
CA HIS A 79 -12.00 -0.40 10.63
C HIS A 79 -11.64 -0.54 12.11
N TYR A 80 -10.42 -0.16 12.46
CA TYR A 80 -9.87 -0.34 13.80
C TYR A 80 -10.14 0.88 14.69
N LYS A 81 -10.15 0.66 16.01
CA LYS A 81 -10.30 1.70 17.04
C LYS A 81 -9.28 2.85 16.92
N CYS A 82 -8.11 2.60 16.32
CA CYS A 82 -7.12 3.64 16.04
C CYS A 82 -7.48 4.55 14.84
N GLY A 83 -8.65 4.39 14.22
CA GLY A 83 -9.14 5.19 13.08
C GLY A 83 -8.64 4.73 11.70
N HIS A 84 -7.84 3.66 11.64
CA HIS A 84 -7.28 3.15 10.39
C HIS A 84 -8.09 1.99 9.83
N ILE A 85 -8.26 1.97 8.50
CA ILE A 85 -8.75 0.78 7.80
C ILE A 85 -7.56 -0.12 7.45
N ALA A 86 -7.58 -1.38 7.88
CA ALA A 86 -6.70 -2.41 7.32
C ALA A 86 -7.47 -3.29 6.34
N LEU A 87 -6.75 -3.84 5.37
CA LEU A 87 -7.32 -4.57 4.24
C LEU A 87 -6.80 -6.00 4.23
N ALA A 88 -7.70 -6.96 4.39
CA ALA A 88 -7.37 -8.38 4.24
C ALA A 88 -7.21 -8.78 2.77
N SER A 89 -7.91 -8.08 1.87
CA SER A 89 -7.80 -8.24 0.41
C SER A 89 -7.95 -6.90 -0.29
N GLY A 90 -7.38 -6.77 -1.49
CA GLY A 90 -7.62 -5.61 -2.35
C GLY A 90 -6.96 -4.30 -1.90
N GLN A 91 -5.79 -4.40 -1.28
CA GLN A 91 -4.92 -3.26 -0.98
C GLN A 91 -4.69 -2.38 -2.22
N HIS A 92 -4.31 -2.96 -3.37
CA HIS A 92 -4.12 -2.21 -4.61
C HIS A 92 -5.39 -1.54 -5.12
N ARG A 93 -6.54 -2.25 -5.12
CA ARG A 93 -7.82 -1.69 -5.56
C ARG A 93 -8.20 -0.46 -4.74
N THR A 94 -8.04 -0.54 -3.42
CA THR A 94 -8.31 0.57 -2.51
C THR A 94 -7.33 1.73 -2.72
N CYS A 95 -6.04 1.43 -2.82
CA CYS A 95 -5.00 2.42 -3.08
C CYS A 95 -5.20 3.14 -4.43
N ILE A 96 -5.57 2.41 -5.48
CA ILE A 96 -5.90 2.97 -6.80
C ILE A 96 -7.13 3.87 -6.70
N ALA A 97 -8.20 3.43 -6.03
CA ALA A 97 -9.39 4.24 -5.82
C ALA A 97 -9.08 5.55 -5.08
N LYS A 98 -8.26 5.47 -4.02
CA LYS A 98 -7.79 6.65 -3.28
C LYS A 98 -6.96 7.58 -4.15
N THR A 99 -5.96 7.03 -4.85
CA THR A 99 -5.04 7.77 -5.74
C THR A 99 -5.77 8.49 -6.88
N LEU A 100 -6.77 7.83 -7.50
CA LEU A 100 -7.57 8.38 -8.58
C LEU A 100 -8.70 9.31 -8.09
N LYS A 101 -8.75 9.62 -6.78
CA LYS A 101 -9.79 10.46 -6.18
C LYS A 101 -11.21 10.00 -6.54
N ARG A 102 -11.45 8.70 -6.47
CA ARG A 102 -12.81 8.16 -6.63
C ARG A 102 -13.60 8.46 -5.37
N ASP A 103 -14.82 8.95 -5.55
CA ASP A 103 -15.74 9.27 -4.45
C ASP A 103 -16.38 8.03 -3.83
N SER A 104 -16.15 6.87 -4.44
CA SER A 104 -16.74 5.65 -3.95
C SER A 104 -16.01 4.36 -4.30
N LEU A 105 -16.17 3.37 -3.42
CA LEU A 105 -15.66 2.02 -3.56
C LEU A 105 -16.61 1.04 -2.88
N THR A 106 -17.11 0.07 -3.63
CA THR A 106 -18.00 -0.96 -3.08
C THR A 106 -17.21 -2.13 -2.52
N LEU A 107 -17.29 -2.32 -1.20
CA LEU A 107 -16.64 -3.37 -0.43
C LEU A 107 -17.53 -4.61 -0.30
N ASN A 108 -16.88 -5.77 -0.19
CA ASN A 108 -17.51 -7.04 0.12
C ASN A 108 -17.81 -7.15 1.61
N ILE A 109 -16.80 -6.90 2.45
CA ILE A 109 -16.90 -6.97 3.91
C ILE A 109 -16.30 -5.69 4.49
N PHE A 110 -17.02 -5.10 5.45
CA PHE A 110 -16.53 -3.99 6.27
C PHE A 110 -16.92 -4.25 7.73
N LYS A 111 -15.93 -4.48 8.59
CA LYS A 111 -16.14 -4.80 10.00
C LYS A 111 -15.50 -3.73 10.88
N TYR A 112 -16.05 -3.57 12.08
CA TYR A 112 -15.45 -2.75 13.12
C TYR A 112 -14.67 -3.65 14.08
N ASN A 113 -13.49 -3.20 14.50
CA ASN A 113 -12.61 -3.92 15.40
C ASN A 113 -12.11 -3.01 16.52
N ASP A 114 -12.30 -3.43 17.76
CA ASP A 114 -11.94 -2.64 18.95
C ASP A 114 -10.44 -2.63 19.25
N CYS A 115 -9.66 -3.44 18.54
CA CYS A 115 -8.20 -3.43 18.61
C CYS A 115 -7.61 -2.23 17.84
N ILE A 116 -6.30 -2.03 17.99
CA ILE A 116 -5.52 -1.15 17.12
C ILE A 116 -5.01 -1.93 15.90
N CYS A 117 -4.79 -1.24 14.76
CA CYS A 117 -4.30 -1.91 13.56
C CYS A 117 -2.84 -2.39 13.73
N ASN A 118 -2.42 -3.35 12.91
CA ASN A 118 -1.07 -3.92 12.96
C ASN A 118 0.04 -2.87 12.76
N VAL A 119 -0.20 -1.85 11.93
CA VAL A 119 0.77 -0.77 11.70
C VAL A 119 0.97 0.05 12.97
N CYS A 120 -0.11 0.51 13.61
CA CYS A 120 -0.04 1.25 14.87
C CYS A 120 0.54 0.41 16.00
N SER A 121 0.16 -0.86 16.09
CA SER A 121 0.72 -1.80 17.07
C SER A 121 2.24 -1.95 16.92
N PHE A 122 2.71 -2.12 15.67
CA PHE A 122 4.13 -2.17 15.36
C PHE A 122 4.87 -0.86 15.72
N LYS A 123 4.28 0.29 15.42
CA LYS A 123 4.90 1.59 15.79
C LYS A 123 4.98 1.79 17.30
N LYS A 124 3.93 1.40 18.02
CA LYS A 124 3.92 1.45 19.48
C LYS A 124 5.03 0.59 20.05
N SER A 125 5.22 -0.64 19.55
CA SER A 125 6.32 -1.50 20.01
C SER A 125 7.70 -0.95 19.66
N GLU A 126 7.91 -0.40 18.45
CA GLU A 126 9.16 0.27 18.06
C GLU A 126 9.49 1.48 18.95
N SER A 127 8.49 2.27 19.34
CA SER A 127 8.70 3.44 20.22
C SER A 127 9.17 3.06 21.63
N GLN A 128 8.81 1.87 22.09
CA GLN A 128 9.15 1.35 23.43
C GLN A 128 10.53 0.67 23.48
N LYS A 129 11.21 0.53 22.34
CA LYS A 129 12.54 -0.10 22.29
C LYS A 129 13.61 0.77 22.91
N THR A 130 14.50 0.13 23.68
CA THR A 130 15.71 0.77 24.21
C THR A 130 16.69 1.12 23.10
N PRO A 131 17.63 2.07 23.33
CA PRO A 131 18.66 2.39 22.34
C PRO A 131 19.48 1.17 21.90
N LEU A 132 19.80 0.26 22.82
CA LEU A 132 20.52 -0.98 22.52
C LEU A 132 19.72 -1.90 21.59
N GLN A 133 18.42 -2.06 21.85
CA GLN A 133 17.54 -2.86 20.98
C GLN A 133 17.47 -2.27 19.57
N LYS A 134 17.36 -0.94 19.44
CA LYS A 134 17.37 -0.24 18.15
C LYS A 134 18.68 -0.45 17.38
N LEU A 135 19.83 -0.43 18.08
CA LEU A 135 21.14 -0.72 17.49
C LEU A 135 21.24 -2.17 16.99
N ILE A 136 20.82 -3.14 17.80
CA ILE A 136 20.79 -4.56 17.43
C ILE A 136 19.91 -4.78 16.20
N ASP A 137 18.73 -4.17 16.15
CA ASP A 137 17.81 -4.28 15.03
C ASP A 137 18.40 -3.65 13.76
N THR A 138 19.08 -2.52 13.89
CA THR A 138 19.78 -1.88 12.76
C THR A 138 20.88 -2.79 12.22
N TYR A 139 21.68 -3.40 13.09
CA TYR A 139 22.70 -4.37 12.70
C TYR A 139 22.09 -5.60 12.00
N LYS A 140 21.03 -6.18 12.58
CA LYS A 140 20.30 -7.31 11.98
C LYS A 140 19.69 -6.95 10.63
N LYS A 141 19.14 -5.74 10.46
CA LYS A 141 18.61 -5.23 9.19
C LYS A 141 19.70 -5.12 8.13
N ARG A 142 20.90 -4.62 8.48
CA ARG A 142 22.05 -4.58 7.56
C ARG A 142 22.50 -5.98 7.12
N LYS A 143 22.47 -6.95 8.04
CA LYS A 143 22.85 -8.35 7.76
C LYS A 143 21.81 -9.08 6.88
N ARG A 144 20.52 -8.76 7.05
CA ARG A 144 19.44 -9.25 6.19
C ARG A 144 19.45 -8.47 4.87
N LYS A 145 20.15 -8.96 3.85
CA LYS A 145 19.99 -8.48 2.47
C LYS A 145 18.49 -8.57 2.08
N LYS A 146 17.79 -7.42 2.11
CA LYS A 146 16.48 -7.13 1.49
C LYS A 146 15.30 -8.02 1.91
N PHE A 147 14.46 -7.57 2.84
CA PHE A 147 12.98 -7.65 2.75
C PHE A 147 12.38 -6.62 3.70
N ALA A 148 12.24 -5.37 3.25
CA ALA A 148 11.44 -4.38 3.96
C ALA A 148 10.00 -4.49 3.46
N THR A 149 9.19 -5.29 4.14
CA THR A 149 7.75 -5.08 4.18
C THR A 149 7.53 -3.74 4.88
N HIS A 150 6.96 -2.77 4.18
CA HIS A 150 6.63 -1.48 4.76
C HIS A 150 5.17 -1.56 5.21
N ASN A 151 5.01 -1.66 6.52
CA ASN A 151 3.76 -1.38 7.21
C ASN A 151 3.69 0.13 7.38
N PHE A 152 2.80 0.81 6.67
CA PHE A 152 2.68 2.27 6.73
C PHE A 152 1.21 2.69 6.72
N ILE A 153 0.94 3.85 7.30
CA ILE A 153 -0.32 4.55 7.02
C ILE A 153 -0.08 5.41 5.79
N ASP A 154 -0.97 5.36 4.81
CA ASP A 154 -0.79 6.07 3.54
C ASP A 154 -0.57 7.58 3.65
N ASP A 155 -1.14 8.20 4.67
CA ASP A 155 -1.01 9.63 4.95
C ASP A 155 0.33 9.99 5.61
N GLU A 156 1.14 9.01 6.03
CA GLU A 156 2.43 9.26 6.68
C GLU A 156 3.55 9.59 5.71
N GLY A 157 3.35 9.47 4.39
CA GLY A 157 4.43 9.60 3.41
C GLY A 157 5.43 8.45 3.49
N ILE A 158 5.88 7.96 2.34
CA ILE A 158 6.93 6.92 2.31
C ILE A 158 8.27 7.63 2.42
N TYR A 159 8.83 7.72 3.64
CA TYR A 159 10.16 8.27 3.86
C TYR A 159 11.24 7.22 3.61
N TYR A 160 12.25 7.61 2.82
CA TYR A 160 13.46 6.83 2.59
C TYR A 160 14.51 7.18 3.64
N TYR A 161 15.07 6.16 4.29
CA TYR A 161 16.37 6.21 4.97
C TYR A 161 17.40 5.49 4.09
#